data_AF-A0A352NCJ7-F1
#
_entry.id   AF-A0A352NCJ7-F1
#
_cell.length_a   1.000
_cell.length_b   1.000
_cell.length_c   1.000
_cell.angle_alpha   90.00
_cell.angle_beta   90.00
_cell.angle_gamma   90.00
#
_symmetry.space_group_name_H-M   'P 1'
#
loop_
_entity.id
_entity.type
_entity.pdbx_description
1 polymer ?
#
loop_
_entity_poly.entity_id
_entity_poly.type
_entity_poly.pdbx_seq_one_letter_code
_entity_poly.pdbx_strand_id
1 'polypeptide(L)'
;MKEAELVNKLQEWEDYLHLFSPLDLFQNVVFLFKALIWYLIVGLANILDAMNGMASKALVLLNINNSPAFQEFMKKYLPLFIAIGIVFAGATLIGMMTNRGKDQTLYDFYRNMFIAMIVVIGFPWIWGQATGTTVQVAKHINQSSSMSTNIISKNLTDLYYIDSKYNFEVSQFNSRGESKKKAGLAEDKEKNYLPKDRNGNIQVSDLSRINPVETIDVEEPAVNLSKDGKEILSHQIMWSGKTAKTKELGKGFMGFGATHYFRYKYNSFRILFYLLMGIIVSAILTWKVAQISYEVWYNGALVQGAAFFDLKTGKRLIALSQKFFVSLGAILVIFVMQTLFNIGYAYIDTSVE
;
A
#
# COMPACT_ATOMS: atom_id res chain seq x y z
N MET A 1 -11.56 -3.37 -43.25
CA MET A 1 -12.04 -2.02 -42.89
C MET A 1 -11.87 -1.12 -44.11
N LYS A 2 -12.60 0.00 -44.23
CA LYS A 2 -12.29 0.99 -45.29
C LYS A 2 -11.09 1.85 -44.85
N GLU A 3 -10.26 2.31 -45.78
CA GLU A 3 -9.06 3.11 -45.46
C GLU A 3 -9.37 4.32 -44.57
N ALA A 4 -10.44 5.06 -44.87
CA ALA A 4 -10.83 6.23 -44.07
C ALA A 4 -11.24 5.87 -42.61
N GLU A 5 -11.86 4.72 -42.44
CA GLU A 5 -12.25 4.19 -41.12
C GLU A 5 -11.02 3.71 -40.34
N LEU A 6 -10.07 3.06 -41.03
CA LEU A 6 -8.80 2.63 -40.45
C LEU A 6 -7.92 3.82 -40.03
N VAL A 7 -7.85 4.88 -40.84
CA VAL A 7 -7.18 6.14 -40.47
C VAL A 7 -7.79 6.71 -39.19
N ASN A 8 -9.12 6.78 -39.10
CA ASN A 8 -9.81 7.30 -37.91
C ASN A 8 -9.49 6.45 -36.67
N LYS A 9 -9.54 5.11 -36.78
CA LYS A 9 -9.18 4.20 -35.69
C LYS A 9 -7.73 4.36 -35.22
N LEU A 10 -6.79 4.49 -36.16
CA LEU A 10 -5.39 4.73 -35.82
C LEU A 10 -5.19 6.08 -35.13
N GLN A 11 -5.94 7.13 -35.53
CA GLN A 11 -5.88 8.45 -34.90
C GLN A 11 -6.53 8.47 -33.50
N GLU A 12 -7.59 7.68 -33.33
CA GLU A 12 -8.27 7.47 -32.06
C GLU A 12 -7.34 6.82 -31.02
N TRP A 13 -6.49 5.88 -31.44
CA TRP A 13 -5.61 5.09 -30.58
C TRP A 13 -4.13 5.47 -30.63
N GLU A 14 -3.78 6.53 -31.36
CA GLU A 14 -2.39 7.00 -31.58
C GLU A 14 -1.58 7.06 -30.30
N ASP A 15 -2.16 7.59 -29.22
CA ASP A 15 -1.48 7.73 -27.93
C ASP A 15 -1.07 6.37 -27.34
N TYR A 16 -1.78 5.28 -27.67
CA TYR A 16 -1.49 3.92 -27.19
C TYR A 16 -0.61 3.11 -28.14
N LEU A 17 -0.50 3.53 -29.40
CA LEU A 17 0.20 2.80 -30.47
C LEU A 17 1.62 3.33 -30.62
N HIS A 18 2.55 2.75 -29.85
CA HIS A 18 3.96 3.12 -29.91
C HIS A 18 4.68 2.26 -30.95
N LEU A 19 4.97 2.88 -32.09
CA LEU A 19 5.68 2.22 -33.19
C LEU A 19 7.13 1.92 -32.80
N PHE A 20 7.52 0.68 -32.96
CA PHE A 20 8.90 0.25 -33.06
C PHE A 20 9.34 0.39 -34.53
N SER A 21 10.22 1.36 -34.80
CA SER A 21 10.87 1.52 -36.10
C SER A 21 12.34 1.11 -36.04
N PRO A 22 12.79 0.14 -36.85
CA PRO A 22 14.14 -0.42 -36.82
C PRO A 22 15.19 0.40 -37.57
N LEU A 23 14.94 1.67 -37.90
CA LEU A 23 15.93 2.51 -38.57
C LEU A 23 16.82 3.22 -37.53
N ASP A 24 17.67 2.49 -36.76
CA ASP A 24 18.64 3.16 -35.88
C ASP A 24 19.79 2.27 -35.36
N LEU A 25 21.02 2.79 -35.45
CA LEU A 25 22.22 2.29 -34.73
C LEU A 25 22.03 2.26 -33.19
N PHE A 26 20.96 2.86 -32.69
CA PHE A 26 20.62 3.02 -31.28
C PHE A 26 19.55 2.03 -30.77
N GLN A 27 19.13 1.05 -31.58
CA GLN A 27 18.13 0.03 -31.19
C GLN A 27 18.47 -0.67 -29.87
N ASN A 28 19.66 -1.27 -29.78
CA ASN A 28 20.12 -1.96 -28.57
C ASN A 28 20.07 -1.02 -27.37
N VAL A 29 20.35 0.26 -27.57
CA VAL A 29 20.32 1.29 -26.54
C VAL A 29 18.89 1.53 -26.06
N VAL A 30 17.90 1.69 -26.96
CA VAL A 30 16.48 1.88 -26.59
C VAL A 30 15.89 0.64 -25.91
N PHE A 31 16.18 -0.55 -26.42
CA PHE A 31 15.78 -1.82 -25.80
C PHE A 31 16.36 -1.97 -24.40
N LEU A 32 17.66 -1.72 -24.25
CA LEU A 32 18.34 -1.74 -22.96
C LEU A 32 17.74 -0.70 -22.00
N PHE A 33 17.49 0.54 -22.45
CA PHE A 33 16.87 1.56 -21.60
C PHE A 33 15.46 1.17 -21.14
N LYS A 34 14.59 0.68 -22.03
CA LYS A 34 13.25 0.20 -21.67
C LYS A 34 13.32 -0.96 -20.68
N ALA A 35 14.20 -1.93 -20.91
CA ALA A 35 14.41 -3.05 -20.00
C ALA A 35 14.95 -2.59 -18.63
N LEU A 36 15.97 -1.73 -18.61
CA LEU A 36 16.56 -1.17 -17.39
C LEU A 36 15.54 -0.39 -16.57
N ILE A 37 14.74 0.47 -17.21
CA ILE A 37 13.67 1.22 -16.55
C ILE A 37 12.63 0.27 -15.97
N TRP A 38 12.23 -0.78 -16.70
CA TRP A 38 11.28 -1.76 -16.19
C TRP A 38 11.83 -2.53 -14.99
N TYR A 39 13.08 -2.99 -15.04
CA TYR A 39 13.72 -3.65 -13.91
C TYR A 39 13.85 -2.70 -12.70
N LEU A 40 14.10 -1.41 -12.93
CA LEU A 40 14.08 -0.40 -11.88
C LEU A 40 12.67 -0.25 -11.26
N ILE A 41 11.62 -0.20 -12.08
CA ILE A 41 10.22 -0.18 -11.64
C ILE A 41 9.91 -1.39 -10.77
N VAL A 42 10.26 -2.60 -11.22
CA VAL A 42 10.06 -3.85 -10.46
C VAL A 42 10.87 -3.83 -9.16
N GLY A 43 12.11 -3.33 -9.19
CA GLY A 43 12.96 -3.16 -8.00
C GLY A 43 12.33 -2.22 -6.97
N LEU A 44 11.88 -1.05 -7.39
CA LEU A 44 11.20 -0.08 -6.52
C LEU A 44 9.85 -0.62 -5.99
N ALA A 45 9.10 -1.37 -6.81
CA ALA A 45 7.86 -2.02 -6.38
C ALA A 45 8.11 -3.03 -5.25
N ASN A 46 9.16 -3.85 -5.38
CA ASN A 46 9.58 -4.77 -4.33
C ASN A 46 9.98 -4.04 -3.03
N ILE A 47 10.70 -2.92 -3.14
CA ILE A 47 11.07 -2.10 -1.98
C ILE A 47 9.82 -1.55 -1.30
N LEU A 48 8.87 -1.00 -2.06
CA LEU A 48 7.62 -0.46 -1.54
C LEU A 48 6.82 -1.53 -0.79
N ASP A 49 6.68 -2.73 -1.36
CA ASP A 49 5.97 -3.83 -0.71
C ASP A 49 6.67 -4.35 0.55
N ALA A 50 8.01 -4.43 0.52
CA ALA A 50 8.79 -4.77 1.69
C ALA A 50 8.59 -3.75 2.82
N MET A 51 8.49 -2.46 2.49
CA MET A 51 8.26 -1.37 3.46
C MET A 51 6.83 -1.38 4.01
N ASN A 52 5.83 -1.63 3.17
CA ASN A 52 4.45 -1.83 3.63
C ASN A 52 4.34 -2.99 4.64
N GLY A 53 5.07 -4.08 4.41
CA GLY A 53 5.18 -5.18 5.36
C GLY A 53 5.95 -4.82 6.65
N MET A 54 6.87 -3.86 6.58
CA MET A 54 7.72 -3.45 7.70
C MET A 54 6.94 -2.70 8.78
N ALA A 55 5.94 -1.89 8.43
CA ALA A 55 5.06 -1.26 9.42
C ALA A 55 4.36 -2.32 10.31
N SER A 56 3.86 -3.40 9.71
CA SER A 56 3.28 -4.53 10.45
C SER A 56 4.31 -5.29 11.30
N LYS A 57 5.58 -5.32 10.88
CA LYS A 57 6.68 -5.92 11.67
C LYS A 57 7.09 -5.00 12.83
N ALA A 58 7.09 -3.68 12.64
CA ALA A 58 7.39 -2.71 13.69
C ALA A 58 6.43 -2.82 14.88
N LEU A 59 5.19 -3.28 14.66
CA LEU A 59 4.22 -3.61 15.71
C LEU A 59 4.70 -4.69 16.69
N VAL A 60 5.70 -5.50 16.33
CA VAL A 60 6.32 -6.46 17.29
C VAL A 60 6.90 -5.73 18.50
N LEU A 61 7.33 -4.47 18.34
CA LEU A 61 7.82 -3.64 19.43
C LEU A 61 6.76 -3.33 20.50
N LEU A 62 5.46 -3.39 20.16
CA LEU A 62 4.38 -3.26 21.15
C LEU A 62 4.23 -4.50 22.03
N ASN A 63 4.69 -5.65 21.55
CA ASN A 63 4.49 -6.96 22.16
C ASN A 63 5.76 -7.53 22.81
N ILE A 64 6.77 -6.71 23.12
CA ILE A 64 7.97 -7.14 23.86
C ILE A 64 7.60 -7.79 25.20
N ASN A 65 6.49 -7.35 25.82
CA ASN A 65 5.97 -7.92 27.06
C ASN A 65 5.23 -9.24 26.87
N ASN A 66 4.95 -9.66 25.63
CA ASN A 66 4.25 -10.90 25.32
C ASN A 66 5.20 -12.09 25.13
N SER A 67 6.42 -12.01 25.69
CA SER A 67 7.37 -13.12 25.65
C SER A 67 6.83 -14.34 26.41
N PRO A 68 7.12 -15.57 25.96
CA PRO A 68 6.70 -16.79 26.65
C PRO A 68 7.11 -16.80 28.13
N ALA A 69 8.33 -16.33 28.43
CA ALA A 69 8.86 -16.23 29.77
C ALA A 69 8.05 -15.27 30.68
N PHE A 70 7.64 -14.12 30.14
CA PHE A 70 6.81 -13.18 30.90
C PHE A 70 5.40 -13.73 31.13
N GLN A 71 4.80 -14.38 30.12
CA GLN A 71 3.49 -15.01 30.25
C GLN A 71 3.47 -16.15 31.27
N GLU A 72 4.51 -16.97 31.29
CA GLU A 72 4.66 -18.06 32.25
C GLU A 72 4.90 -17.51 33.68
N PHE A 73 5.74 -16.48 33.81
CA PHE A 73 5.93 -15.76 35.07
C PHE A 73 4.60 -15.17 35.59
N MET A 74 3.87 -14.44 34.73
CA MET A 74 2.59 -13.85 35.11
C MET A 74 1.60 -14.94 35.50
N LYS A 75 1.46 -16.01 34.72
CA LYS A 75 0.56 -17.12 35.06
C LYS A 75 0.91 -17.78 36.40
N LYS A 76 2.20 -17.91 36.71
CA LYS A 76 2.69 -18.52 37.94
C LYS A 76 2.51 -17.63 39.18
N TYR A 77 2.78 -16.32 39.06
CA TYR A 77 2.83 -15.41 40.21
C TYR A 77 1.63 -14.47 40.33
N LEU A 78 0.77 -14.35 39.31
CA LEU A 78 -0.45 -13.54 39.37
C LEU A 78 -1.36 -13.88 40.56
N PRO A 79 -1.60 -15.16 40.93
CA PRO A 79 -2.39 -15.48 42.13
C PRO A 79 -1.79 -14.92 43.41
N LEU A 80 -0.45 -14.94 43.52
CA LEU A 80 0.29 -14.38 44.65
C LEU A 80 0.18 -12.84 44.69
N PHE A 81 0.32 -12.18 43.54
CA PHE A 81 0.15 -10.73 43.45
C PHE A 81 -1.28 -10.29 43.79
N ILE A 82 -2.29 -11.06 43.39
CA ILE A 82 -3.70 -10.81 43.76
C ILE A 82 -3.89 -10.98 45.27
N ALA A 83 -3.35 -12.05 45.87
CA ALA A 83 -3.48 -12.28 47.32
C ALA A 83 -2.84 -11.16 48.14
N ILE A 84 -1.61 -10.75 47.81
CA ILE A 84 -0.94 -9.59 48.43
C ILE A 84 -1.75 -8.32 48.19
N GLY A 85 -2.25 -8.15 46.97
CA GLY A 85 -3.10 -7.02 46.58
C GLY A 85 -4.36 -6.89 47.42
N ILE A 86 -5.07 -7.98 47.68
CA ILE A 86 -6.29 -8.00 48.50
C ILE A 86 -5.99 -7.59 49.94
N VAL A 87 -4.93 -8.13 50.54
CA VAL A 87 -4.53 -7.82 51.92
C VAL A 87 -4.20 -6.33 52.04
N PHE A 88 -3.39 -5.83 51.12
CA PHE A 88 -2.92 -4.45 51.15
C PHE A 88 -4.05 -3.47 50.77
N ALA A 89 -4.95 -3.84 49.84
CA ALA A 89 -6.19 -3.12 49.54
C ALA A 89 -7.07 -2.96 50.79
N GLY A 90 -7.29 -4.05 51.54
CA GLY A 90 -8.01 -4.03 52.80
C GLY A 90 -7.41 -3.04 53.80
N ALA A 91 -6.08 -3.06 53.97
CA ALA A 91 -5.38 -2.13 54.87
C ALA A 91 -5.56 -0.66 54.45
N THR A 92 -5.48 -0.36 53.15
CA THR A 92 -5.69 1.01 52.65
C THR A 92 -7.14 1.47 52.76
N LEU A 93 -8.11 0.57 52.55
CA LEU A 93 -9.53 0.87 52.74
C LEU A 93 -9.86 1.19 54.19
N ILE A 94 -9.31 0.41 55.14
CA ILE A 94 -9.40 0.69 56.57
C ILE A 94 -8.79 2.07 56.87
N GLY A 95 -7.58 2.34 56.37
CA GLY A 95 -6.92 3.64 56.52
C GLY A 95 -7.74 4.82 55.97
N MET A 96 -8.41 4.64 54.83
CA MET A 96 -9.34 5.64 54.29
C MET A 96 -10.56 5.82 55.20
N MET A 97 -11.18 4.75 55.67
CA MET A 97 -12.36 4.81 56.55
C MET A 97 -12.04 5.48 57.89
N THR A 98 -10.88 5.19 58.48
CA THR A 98 -10.48 5.76 59.78
C THR A 98 -10.17 7.25 59.72
N ASN A 99 -9.60 7.71 58.59
CA ASN A 99 -9.15 9.10 58.41
C ASN A 99 -10.14 9.99 57.64
N ARG A 100 -11.24 9.42 57.11
CA ARG A 100 -12.30 10.17 56.42
C ARG A 100 -12.86 11.28 57.32
N GLY A 101 -12.74 12.53 56.87
CA GLY A 101 -13.22 13.72 57.61
C GLY A 101 -12.36 14.11 58.82
N LYS A 102 -11.28 13.39 59.13
CA LYS A 102 -10.34 13.73 60.22
C LYS A 102 -9.07 14.36 59.68
N ASP A 103 -8.44 13.71 58.69
CA ASP A 103 -7.24 14.19 58.04
C ASP A 103 -7.33 13.92 56.54
N GLN A 104 -7.54 14.99 55.78
CA GLN A 104 -7.68 14.94 54.33
C GLN A 104 -6.38 14.52 53.65
N THR A 105 -5.22 14.84 54.23
CA THR A 105 -3.90 14.49 53.69
C THR A 105 -3.65 13.00 53.80
N LEU A 106 -3.95 12.42 54.96
CA LEU A 106 -3.84 10.96 55.17
C LEU A 106 -4.88 10.19 54.35
N TYR A 107 -6.12 10.68 54.28
CA TYR A 107 -7.14 10.10 53.41
C TYR A 107 -6.68 10.06 51.94
N ASP A 108 -6.15 11.17 51.42
CA ASP A 108 -5.65 11.26 50.05
C ASP A 108 -4.44 10.35 49.82
N PHE A 109 -3.56 10.19 50.80
CA PHE A 109 -2.45 9.23 50.76
C PHE A 109 -2.95 7.78 50.63
N TYR A 110 -3.87 7.33 51.50
CA TYR A 110 -4.41 5.97 51.42
C TYR A 110 -5.20 5.73 50.13
N ARG A 111 -5.94 6.73 49.65
CA ARG A 111 -6.64 6.70 48.35
C ARG A 111 -5.67 6.48 47.19
N ASN A 112 -4.58 7.26 47.16
CA ASN A 112 -3.60 7.15 46.09
C ASN A 112 -2.80 5.84 46.18
N MET A 113 -2.55 5.32 47.38
CA MET A 113 -1.92 4.01 47.59
C MET A 113 -2.82 2.85 47.14
N PHE A 114 -4.13 2.96 47.35
CA PHE A 114 -5.11 2.03 46.79
C PHE A 114 -5.11 2.04 45.25
N ILE A 115 -5.13 3.24 44.64
CA ILE A 115 -5.06 3.40 43.18
C ILE A 115 -3.75 2.83 42.63
N ALA A 116 -2.62 3.11 43.28
CA ALA A 116 -1.30 2.60 42.90
C ALA A 116 -1.27 1.08 42.82
N MET A 117 -1.86 0.37 43.78
CA MET A 117 -1.93 -1.09 43.75
C MET A 117 -2.79 -1.63 42.62
N ILE A 118 -3.95 -1.02 42.38
CA ILE A 118 -4.81 -1.38 41.24
C ILE A 118 -4.01 -1.25 39.95
N VAL A 119 -3.18 -0.21 39.82
CA VAL A 119 -2.28 -0.07 38.68
C VAL A 119 -1.21 -1.15 38.68
N VAL A 120 -0.48 -1.38 39.79
CA VAL A 120 0.62 -2.37 39.83
C VAL A 120 0.13 -3.77 39.43
N ILE A 121 -1.07 -4.16 39.88
CA ILE A 121 -1.63 -5.49 39.62
C ILE A 121 -2.38 -5.53 38.28
N GLY A 122 -3.21 -4.53 38.01
CA GLY A 122 -4.11 -4.51 36.85
C GLY A 122 -3.48 -4.00 35.57
N PHE A 123 -2.56 -3.04 35.65
CA PHE A 123 -1.95 -2.41 34.47
C PHE A 123 -1.18 -3.39 33.58
N PRO A 124 -0.40 -4.38 34.10
CA PRO A 124 0.23 -5.38 33.23
C PRO A 124 -0.76 -6.14 32.35
N TRP A 125 -1.94 -6.51 32.89
CA TRP A 125 -3.00 -7.17 32.13
C TRP A 125 -3.62 -6.22 31.10
N ILE A 126 -3.95 -4.99 31.51
CA ILE A 126 -4.50 -3.95 30.63
C ILE A 126 -3.53 -3.63 29.48
N TRP A 127 -2.24 -3.48 29.78
CA TRP A 127 -1.20 -3.25 28.77
C TRP A 127 -1.23 -4.38 27.75
N GLY A 128 -1.10 -5.62 28.17
CA GLY A 128 -1.05 -6.77 27.26
C GLY A 128 -2.29 -6.89 26.36
N GLN A 129 -3.49 -6.66 26.92
CA GLN A 129 -4.73 -6.62 26.13
C GLN A 129 -4.73 -5.45 25.16
N ALA A 130 -4.40 -4.24 25.62
CA ALA A 130 -4.44 -3.04 24.79
C ALA A 130 -3.45 -3.12 23.62
N THR A 131 -2.19 -3.53 23.85
CA THR A 131 -1.22 -3.72 22.77
C THR A 131 -1.63 -4.87 21.86
N GLY A 132 -2.11 -6.00 22.41
CA GLY A 132 -2.58 -7.14 21.63
C GLY A 132 -3.72 -6.77 20.69
N THR A 133 -4.74 -6.06 21.18
CA THR A 133 -5.85 -5.55 20.38
C THR A 133 -5.38 -4.55 19.33
N THR A 134 -4.53 -3.58 19.69
CA THR A 134 -3.97 -2.62 18.72
C THR A 134 -3.24 -3.33 17.58
N VAL A 135 -2.44 -4.35 17.86
CA VAL A 135 -1.75 -5.14 16.82
C VAL A 135 -2.74 -5.88 15.92
N GLN A 136 -3.77 -6.51 16.48
CA GLN A 136 -4.78 -7.23 15.70
C GLN A 136 -5.57 -6.29 14.79
N VAL A 137 -6.04 -5.17 15.34
CA VAL A 137 -6.80 -4.16 14.59
C VAL A 137 -5.92 -3.54 13.50
N ALA A 138 -4.68 -3.14 13.82
CA ALA A 138 -3.75 -2.59 12.83
C ALA A 138 -3.46 -3.57 11.67
N LYS A 139 -3.24 -4.86 11.99
CA LYS A 139 -3.05 -5.89 10.96
C LYS A 139 -4.28 -6.08 10.09
N HIS A 140 -5.48 -6.01 10.65
CA HIS A 140 -6.73 -6.12 9.88
C HIS A 140 -6.93 -4.92 8.94
N ILE A 141 -6.60 -3.70 9.40
CA ILE A 141 -6.65 -2.48 8.58
C ILE A 141 -5.65 -2.56 7.40
N ASN A 142 -4.48 -3.16 7.61
CA ASN A 142 -3.41 -3.27 6.60
C ASN A 142 -3.59 -4.42 5.58
N GLN A 143 -4.76 -5.07 5.51
CA GLN A 143 -5.03 -6.16 4.55
C GLN A 143 -5.36 -5.67 3.14
N SER A 144 -5.31 -4.36 2.88
CA SER A 144 -5.63 -3.80 1.56
C SER A 144 -4.43 -3.85 0.60
N SER A 145 -4.74 -4.17 -0.67
CA SER A 145 -3.86 -4.34 -1.85
C SER A 145 -2.47 -3.70 -1.83
N SER A 146 -1.49 -4.39 -2.42
CA SER A 146 -0.15 -3.86 -2.68
C SER A 146 -0.22 -2.54 -3.48
N MET A 147 0.14 -1.44 -2.82
CA MET A 147 0.17 -0.10 -3.41
C MET A 147 1.01 -0.06 -4.69
N SER A 148 2.14 -0.78 -4.71
CA SER A 148 3.05 -0.82 -5.86
C SER A 148 2.38 -1.41 -7.11
N THR A 149 1.60 -2.48 -6.93
CA THR A 149 0.88 -3.09 -8.04
C THR A 149 -0.30 -2.26 -8.54
N ASN A 150 -0.97 -1.48 -7.68
CA ASN A 150 -1.98 -0.53 -8.12
C ASN A 150 -1.36 0.61 -8.95
N ILE A 151 -0.19 1.12 -8.54
CA ILE A 151 0.58 2.11 -9.31
C ILE A 151 0.89 1.60 -10.71
N ILE A 152 1.42 0.38 -10.80
CA ILE A 152 1.89 -0.18 -12.08
C ILE A 152 0.72 -0.62 -12.97
N SER A 153 -0.26 -1.35 -12.43
CA SER A 153 -1.39 -1.86 -13.21
C SER A 153 -2.26 -0.76 -13.79
N LYS A 154 -2.46 0.37 -13.11
CA LYS A 154 -3.21 1.50 -13.67
C LYS A 154 -2.46 2.24 -14.78
N ASN A 155 -1.14 2.23 -14.72
CA ASN A 155 -0.27 2.93 -15.66
C ASN A 155 0.29 2.04 -16.77
N LEU A 156 -0.05 0.76 -16.79
CA LEU A 156 0.32 -0.21 -17.81
C LEU A 156 -0.89 -0.55 -18.69
N THR A 157 -0.73 -0.39 -20.01
CA THR A 157 -1.70 -0.84 -21.01
C THR A 157 -1.11 -1.97 -21.84
N ASP A 158 -1.87 -3.06 -21.98
CA ASP A 158 -1.57 -4.21 -22.82
C ASP A 158 -2.49 -4.19 -24.04
N LEU A 159 -1.93 -4.03 -25.23
CA LEU A 159 -2.71 -3.93 -26.46
C LEU A 159 -3.47 -5.22 -26.79
N TYR A 160 -2.99 -6.40 -26.37
CA TYR A 160 -3.77 -7.64 -26.53
C TYR A 160 -5.02 -7.63 -25.65
N TYR A 161 -4.94 -7.03 -24.46
CA TYR A 161 -6.11 -6.88 -23.60
C TYR A 161 -7.13 -5.92 -24.22
N ILE A 162 -6.63 -4.82 -24.79
CA ILE A 162 -7.47 -3.84 -25.47
C ILE A 162 -8.24 -4.48 -26.63
N ASP A 163 -7.56 -5.25 -27.46
CA ASP A 163 -8.17 -5.94 -28.58
C ASP A 163 -9.25 -6.93 -28.11
N SER A 164 -8.90 -7.83 -27.19
CA SER A 164 -9.81 -8.88 -26.74
C SER A 164 -11.03 -8.36 -25.98
N LYS A 165 -10.87 -7.30 -25.17
CA LYS A 165 -11.93 -6.79 -24.28
C LYS A 165 -12.77 -5.69 -24.91
N TYR A 166 -12.13 -4.81 -25.70
CA TYR A 166 -12.74 -3.59 -26.22
C TYR A 166 -12.74 -3.51 -27.74
N ASN A 167 -12.12 -4.45 -28.47
CA ASN A 167 -12.06 -4.50 -29.93
C ASN A 167 -11.60 -3.16 -30.56
N PHE A 168 -10.69 -2.43 -29.88
CA PHE A 168 -10.30 -1.07 -30.26
C PHE A 168 -11.48 -0.09 -30.48
N GLU A 169 -12.58 -0.28 -29.73
CA GLU A 169 -13.71 0.65 -29.72
C GLU A 169 -13.55 1.66 -28.58
N VAL A 170 -13.36 2.93 -28.94
CA VAL A 170 -13.21 4.04 -28.00
C VAL A 170 -14.43 4.18 -27.07
N SER A 171 -15.64 3.95 -27.59
CA SER A 171 -16.89 3.94 -26.81
C SER A 171 -16.90 2.86 -25.73
N GLN A 172 -16.30 1.71 -26.00
CA GLN A 172 -16.18 0.60 -25.05
C GLN A 172 -14.99 0.76 -24.11
N PHE A 173 -13.97 1.54 -24.49
CA PHE A 173 -12.76 1.76 -23.71
C PHE A 173 -12.87 2.96 -22.75
N ASN A 174 -13.42 4.09 -23.18
CA ASN A 174 -13.52 5.29 -22.34
C ASN A 174 -14.56 5.15 -21.21
N SER A 175 -14.36 5.87 -20.10
CA SER A 175 -15.27 5.94 -18.95
C SER A 175 -16.71 6.31 -19.35
N ARG A 176 -17.69 5.81 -18.58
CA ARG A 176 -19.13 5.91 -18.88
C ARG A 176 -19.60 7.37 -18.83
N GLY A 177 -20.13 7.88 -19.95
CA GLY A 177 -20.73 9.22 -20.03
C GLY A 177 -19.99 10.22 -20.92
N GLU A 178 -18.83 9.86 -21.46
CA GLU A 178 -18.05 10.74 -22.33
C GLU A 178 -17.98 10.23 -23.78
N SER A 179 -18.49 11.02 -24.73
CA SER A 179 -18.29 10.78 -26.16
C SER A 179 -16.99 11.47 -26.60
N LYS A 180 -15.84 10.98 -26.13
CA LYS A 180 -14.54 11.52 -26.55
C LYS A 180 -14.05 10.82 -27.82
N LYS A 181 -13.56 11.60 -28.79
CA LYS A 181 -13.09 11.15 -30.11
C LYS A 181 -11.71 10.47 -30.10
N LYS A 182 -11.13 10.21 -28.93
CA LYS A 182 -9.82 9.55 -28.76
C LYS A 182 -9.86 8.60 -27.56
N ALA A 183 -9.12 7.52 -27.64
CA ALA A 183 -8.86 6.63 -26.51
C ALA A 183 -7.97 7.36 -25.51
N GLY A 184 -8.27 7.24 -24.21
CA GLY A 184 -7.46 7.92 -23.18
C GLY A 184 -8.05 7.85 -21.79
N LEU A 185 -9.37 7.69 -21.68
CA LEU A 185 -10.12 8.06 -20.48
C LEU A 185 -10.67 6.82 -19.81
N ALA A 186 -9.94 5.72 -19.92
CA ALA A 186 -10.29 4.41 -19.40
C ALA A 186 -9.79 4.28 -17.96
N GLU A 187 -10.22 5.20 -17.10
CA GLU A 187 -9.71 5.36 -15.73
C GLU A 187 -10.23 4.30 -14.78
N ASP A 188 -11.49 3.89 -14.95
CA ASP A 188 -12.17 2.85 -14.19
C ASP A 188 -12.02 1.45 -14.81
N LYS A 189 -11.39 1.37 -15.98
CA LYS A 189 -11.31 0.14 -16.77
C LYS A 189 -9.98 -0.57 -16.62
N GLU A 190 -10.05 -1.89 -16.63
CA GLU A 190 -8.87 -2.73 -16.71
C GLU A 190 -8.20 -2.56 -18.07
N LYS A 191 -6.87 -2.50 -18.07
CA LYS A 191 -6.07 -2.23 -19.27
C LYS A 191 -5.03 -3.31 -19.55
N ASN A 192 -4.99 -4.39 -18.75
CA ASN A 192 -3.97 -5.42 -18.84
C ASN A 192 -4.44 -6.77 -18.27
N TYR A 193 -3.74 -7.84 -18.66
CA TYR A 193 -3.96 -9.22 -18.21
C TYR A 193 -3.24 -9.58 -16.91
N LEU A 194 -2.87 -8.61 -16.06
CA LEU A 194 -2.14 -8.92 -14.84
C LEU A 194 -2.96 -9.86 -13.95
N PRO A 195 -2.43 -11.04 -13.58
CA PRO A 195 -3.17 -12.02 -12.80
C PRO A 195 -3.48 -11.44 -11.42
N LYS A 196 -4.73 -11.66 -10.99
CA LYS A 196 -5.21 -11.28 -9.67
C LYS A 196 -5.36 -12.53 -8.82
N ASP A 197 -4.95 -12.44 -7.56
CA ASP A 197 -5.19 -13.48 -6.57
C ASP A 197 -6.68 -13.59 -6.21
N ARG A 198 -7.03 -14.51 -5.30
CA ARG A 198 -8.41 -14.73 -4.84
C ARG A 198 -9.05 -13.52 -4.18
N ASN A 199 -8.24 -12.54 -3.78
CA ASN A 199 -8.64 -11.31 -3.12
C ASN A 199 -8.64 -10.12 -4.10
N GLY A 200 -8.40 -10.37 -5.39
CA GLY A 200 -8.35 -9.34 -6.43
C GLY A 200 -7.03 -8.57 -6.49
N ASN A 201 -6.00 -8.98 -5.74
CA ASN A 201 -4.71 -8.30 -5.69
C ASN A 201 -3.74 -8.85 -6.73
N ILE A 202 -2.92 -7.99 -7.31
CA ILE A 202 -1.81 -8.39 -8.19
C ILE A 202 -0.58 -8.59 -7.30
N GLN A 203 0.24 -9.60 -7.58
CA GLN A 203 1.52 -9.78 -6.90
C GLN A 203 2.66 -9.14 -7.69
N VAL A 204 3.63 -8.53 -7.00
CA VAL A 204 4.81 -7.93 -7.67
C VAL A 204 5.64 -8.97 -8.43
N SER A 205 5.63 -10.23 -7.97
CA SER A 205 6.26 -11.35 -8.68
C SER A 205 5.69 -11.54 -10.09
N ASP A 206 4.40 -11.29 -10.30
CA ASP A 206 3.78 -11.38 -11.62
C ASP A 206 4.22 -10.25 -12.56
N LEU A 207 4.61 -9.09 -12.03
CA LEU A 207 5.16 -7.98 -12.82
C LEU A 207 6.51 -8.33 -13.44
N SER A 208 7.31 -9.16 -12.76
CA SER A 208 8.60 -9.61 -13.28
C SER A 208 8.49 -10.51 -14.52
N ARG A 209 7.29 -11.03 -14.79
CA ARG A 209 6.98 -11.88 -15.95
C ARG A 209 6.64 -11.08 -17.20
N ILE A 210 6.42 -9.77 -17.07
CA ILE A 210 6.19 -8.89 -18.21
C ILE A 210 7.51 -8.68 -18.94
N ASN A 211 7.50 -8.91 -20.25
CA ASN A 211 8.57 -8.50 -21.14
C ASN A 211 8.28 -7.08 -21.66
N PRO A 212 8.92 -6.02 -21.13
CA PRO A 212 8.59 -4.62 -21.46
C PRO A 212 8.96 -4.22 -22.89
N VAL A 213 9.72 -5.07 -23.57
CA VAL A 213 10.20 -4.86 -24.94
C VAL A 213 9.51 -5.78 -25.95
N GLU A 214 8.50 -6.53 -25.51
CA GLU A 214 7.69 -7.36 -26.39
C GLU A 214 6.98 -6.50 -27.44
N THR A 215 7.15 -6.91 -28.69
CA THR A 215 6.46 -6.34 -29.85
C THR A 215 5.34 -7.27 -30.27
N ILE A 216 4.28 -6.70 -30.84
CA ILE A 216 3.15 -7.46 -31.35
C ILE A 216 3.57 -8.16 -32.64
N ASP A 217 3.44 -9.48 -32.63
CA ASP A 217 3.37 -10.27 -33.86
C ASP A 217 1.89 -10.49 -34.21
N VAL A 218 1.48 -9.97 -35.37
CA VAL A 218 0.10 -10.07 -35.87
C VAL A 218 -0.15 -11.39 -36.60
N GLU A 219 0.91 -12.05 -37.05
CA GLU A 219 0.87 -13.31 -37.79
C GLU A 219 1.00 -14.53 -36.87
N GLU A 220 1.39 -14.35 -35.60
CA GLU A 220 1.54 -15.42 -34.62
C GLU A 220 0.20 -16.13 -34.30
N PRO A 221 0.05 -17.44 -34.59
CA PRO A 221 -1.22 -18.16 -34.41
C PRO A 221 -1.64 -18.32 -32.94
N ALA A 222 -0.69 -18.23 -32.01
CA ALA A 222 -0.95 -18.33 -30.57
C ALA A 222 -1.67 -17.08 -30.03
N VAL A 223 -1.64 -15.97 -30.77
CA VAL A 223 -2.27 -14.70 -30.39
C VAL A 223 -3.61 -14.57 -31.12
N ASN A 224 -4.71 -14.77 -30.39
CA ASN A 224 -6.07 -14.61 -30.90
C ASN A 224 -6.46 -13.13 -31.02
N LEU A 225 -5.86 -12.41 -31.99
CA LEU A 225 -6.30 -11.07 -32.34
C LEU A 225 -7.63 -11.10 -33.12
N SER A 226 -8.50 -10.14 -32.81
CA SER A 226 -9.71 -9.85 -33.57
C SER A 226 -9.39 -9.46 -35.01
N LYS A 227 -10.39 -9.52 -35.90
CA LYS A 227 -10.20 -9.11 -37.31
C LYS A 227 -9.79 -7.64 -37.41
N ASP A 228 -10.44 -6.78 -36.63
CA ASP A 228 -10.17 -5.34 -36.60
C ASP A 228 -8.80 -5.05 -35.95
N GLY A 229 -8.46 -5.76 -34.88
CA GLY A 229 -7.17 -5.67 -34.22
C GLY A 229 -6.02 -6.03 -35.14
N LYS A 230 -6.14 -7.11 -35.93
CA LYS A 230 -5.14 -7.47 -36.95
C LYS A 230 -4.96 -6.36 -37.98
N GLU A 231 -6.05 -5.76 -38.44
CA GLU A 231 -6.00 -4.71 -39.44
C GLU A 231 -5.38 -3.41 -38.89
N ILE A 232 -5.77 -2.99 -37.68
CA ILE A 232 -5.24 -1.80 -36.99
C ILE A 232 -3.75 -1.98 -36.68
N LEU A 233 -3.36 -3.10 -36.07
CA LEU A 233 -1.99 -3.34 -35.61
C LEU A 233 -1.02 -3.66 -36.75
N SER A 234 -1.51 -3.89 -37.97
CA SER A 234 -0.68 -4.06 -39.18
C SER A 234 -0.41 -2.77 -39.94
N HIS A 235 -1.00 -1.64 -39.53
CA HIS A 235 -0.91 -0.36 -40.25
C HIS A 235 -0.41 0.78 -39.35
N GLN A 236 0.22 1.76 -39.98
CA GLN A 236 0.59 3.05 -39.37
C GLN A 236 0.01 4.21 -40.16
N ILE A 237 -0.15 5.37 -39.50
CA ILE A 237 -0.55 6.60 -40.17
C ILE A 237 0.66 7.20 -40.89
N MET A 238 0.45 7.59 -42.15
CA MET A 238 1.36 8.43 -42.89
C MET A 238 0.67 9.74 -43.25
N TRP A 239 1.27 10.85 -42.84
CA TRP A 239 0.81 12.19 -43.19
C TRP A 239 1.38 12.60 -44.55
N SER A 240 0.49 12.97 -45.46
CA SER A 240 0.82 13.55 -46.77
C SER A 240 0.25 14.96 -46.85
N GLY A 241 0.92 15.92 -46.23
CA GLY A 241 0.40 17.29 -46.10
C GLY A 241 -0.79 17.34 -45.14
N LYS A 242 -1.97 17.75 -45.63
CA LYS A 242 -3.20 17.84 -44.81
C LYS A 242 -4.03 16.56 -44.76
N THR A 243 -3.65 15.52 -45.51
CA THR A 243 -4.37 14.25 -45.56
C THR A 243 -3.57 13.15 -44.89
N ALA A 244 -4.26 12.30 -44.12
CA ALA A 244 -3.69 11.09 -43.53
C ALA A 244 -4.07 9.88 -44.40
N LYS A 245 -3.11 8.99 -44.61
CA LYS A 245 -3.30 7.69 -45.27
C LYS A 245 -2.75 6.59 -44.37
N THR A 246 -3.17 5.36 -44.60
CA THR A 246 -2.56 4.22 -43.94
C THR A 246 -1.42 3.66 -44.77
N LYS A 247 -0.41 3.11 -44.10
CA LYS A 247 0.65 2.32 -44.71
C LYS A 247 0.83 1.05 -43.90
N GLU A 248 0.92 -0.10 -44.57
CA GLU A 248 1.28 -1.35 -43.92
C GLU A 248 2.64 -1.22 -43.22
N LEU A 249 2.74 -1.81 -42.03
CA LEU A 249 4.00 -1.94 -41.33
C LEU A 249 5.02 -2.67 -42.20
N GLY A 250 6.25 -2.17 -42.21
CA GLY A 250 7.34 -2.78 -42.96
C GLY A 250 7.65 -4.17 -42.42
N LYS A 251 7.65 -5.18 -43.28
CA LYS A 251 8.02 -6.57 -42.91
C LYS A 251 9.53 -6.78 -42.78
N GLY A 252 10.34 -5.79 -43.18
CA GLY A 252 11.80 -5.92 -43.23
C GLY A 252 12.29 -7.00 -44.21
N PHE A 253 13.60 -7.25 -44.23
CA PHE A 253 14.24 -8.34 -44.95
C PHE A 253 14.79 -9.36 -43.95
N MET A 254 14.32 -10.62 -44.00
CA MET A 254 14.64 -11.65 -43.00
C MET A 254 14.45 -11.17 -41.54
N GLY A 255 13.39 -10.39 -41.28
CA GLY A 255 13.10 -9.79 -39.98
C GLY A 255 13.92 -8.53 -39.65
N PHE A 256 15.00 -8.25 -40.39
CA PHE A 256 15.77 -7.02 -40.25
C PHE A 256 15.04 -5.85 -40.89
N GLY A 257 14.79 -4.78 -40.15
CA GLY A 257 14.04 -3.64 -40.67
C GLY A 257 12.52 -3.79 -40.57
N ALA A 258 12.01 -4.79 -39.84
CA ALA A 258 10.59 -4.97 -39.58
C ALA A 258 10.05 -4.02 -38.50
N THR A 259 9.00 -3.26 -38.82
CA THR A 259 8.33 -2.31 -37.90
C THR A 259 7.17 -3.01 -37.20
N HIS A 260 7.06 -2.84 -35.89
CA HIS A 260 5.99 -3.45 -35.09
C HIS A 260 5.45 -2.44 -34.08
N TYR A 261 4.33 -2.72 -33.42
CA TYR A 261 3.94 -1.97 -32.23
C TYR A 261 4.48 -2.67 -30.97
N PHE A 262 4.87 -1.91 -29.95
CA PHE A 262 5.11 -2.49 -28.63
C PHE A 262 3.80 -2.99 -28.03
N ARG A 263 3.80 -4.19 -27.44
CA ARG A 263 2.63 -4.75 -26.76
C ARG A 263 2.22 -3.91 -25.55
N TYR A 264 3.21 -3.46 -24.79
CA TYR A 264 3.02 -2.74 -23.54
C TYR A 264 3.31 -1.24 -23.69
N LYS A 265 2.34 -0.40 -23.31
CA LYS A 265 2.55 1.04 -23.07
C LYS A 265 2.51 1.32 -21.59
N TYR A 266 3.51 2.06 -21.10
CA TYR A 266 3.52 2.58 -19.75
C TYR A 266 4.23 3.92 -19.64
N ASN A 267 3.72 4.81 -18.78
CA ASN A 267 4.39 6.06 -18.47
C ASN A 267 5.43 5.83 -17.38
N SER A 268 6.69 5.61 -17.82
CA SER A 268 7.80 5.29 -16.92
C SER A 268 8.03 6.35 -15.84
N PHE A 269 7.99 7.63 -16.21
CA PHE A 269 8.23 8.73 -15.27
C PHE A 269 7.16 8.78 -14.18
N ARG A 270 5.88 8.67 -14.56
CA ARG A 270 4.76 8.68 -13.62
C ARG A 270 4.84 7.50 -12.65
N ILE A 271 5.09 6.28 -13.15
CA ILE A 271 5.24 5.09 -12.31
C ILE A 271 6.40 5.27 -11.33
N LEU A 272 7.58 5.68 -11.82
CA LEU A 272 8.76 5.87 -10.97
C LEU A 272 8.52 6.93 -9.88
N PHE A 273 7.91 8.07 -10.24
CA PHE A 273 7.59 9.14 -9.31
C PHE A 273 6.67 8.65 -8.19
N TYR A 274 5.59 7.94 -8.52
CA TYR A 274 4.65 7.43 -7.52
C TYR A 274 5.22 6.31 -6.67
N LEU A 275 6.04 5.41 -7.24
CA LEU A 275 6.75 4.40 -6.45
C LEU A 275 7.71 5.05 -5.45
N LEU A 276 8.49 6.05 -5.88
CA LEU A 276 9.39 6.79 -4.99
C LEU A 276 8.64 7.51 -3.87
N MET A 277 7.54 8.20 -4.21
CA MET A 277 6.70 8.87 -3.21
C MET A 277 6.10 7.88 -2.23
N GLY A 278 5.58 6.74 -2.72
CA GLY A 278 5.05 5.66 -1.89
C GLY A 278 6.11 5.09 -0.94
N ILE A 279 7.34 4.91 -1.42
CA ILE A 279 8.48 4.47 -0.60
C ILE A 279 8.75 5.47 0.52
N ILE A 280 8.87 6.76 0.20
CA ILE A 280 9.17 7.82 1.19
C ILE A 280 8.08 7.86 2.27
N VAL A 281 6.81 7.90 1.86
CA VAL A 281 5.67 7.94 2.76
C VAL A 281 5.65 6.70 3.67
N SER A 282 5.82 5.51 3.09
CA SER A 282 5.84 4.25 3.84
C SER A 282 7.02 4.16 4.81
N ALA A 283 8.17 4.75 4.47
CA ALA A 283 9.34 4.84 5.36
C ALA A 283 9.01 5.67 6.60
N ILE A 284 8.47 6.87 6.38
CA ILE A 284 8.11 7.81 7.44
C ILE A 284 7.07 7.18 8.37
N LEU A 285 6.05 6.52 7.81
CA LEU A 285 5.00 5.89 8.60
C LEU A 285 5.51 4.68 9.37
N THR A 286 6.37 3.84 8.76
CA THR A 286 7.04 2.73 9.47
C THR A 286 7.89 3.24 10.63
N TRP A 287 8.68 4.29 10.40
CA TRP A 287 9.47 4.94 11.45
C TRP A 287 8.56 5.48 12.57
N LYS A 288 7.45 6.12 12.22
CA LYS A 288 6.48 6.62 13.21
C LYS A 288 5.84 5.49 14.02
N VAL A 289 5.48 4.38 13.39
CA VAL A 289 4.99 3.19 14.12
C VAL A 289 6.06 2.69 15.10
N ALA A 290 7.32 2.59 14.68
CA ALA A 290 8.40 2.16 15.55
C ALA A 290 8.63 3.13 16.74
N GLN A 291 8.68 4.44 16.45
CA GLN A 291 8.84 5.50 17.45
C GLN A 291 7.70 5.46 18.48
N ILE A 292 6.45 5.43 18.02
CA ILE A 292 5.29 5.43 18.93
C ILE A 292 5.20 4.10 19.69
N SER A 293 5.62 2.98 19.09
CA SER A 293 5.69 1.70 19.80
C SER A 293 6.69 1.73 20.96
N TYR A 294 7.84 2.39 20.77
CA TYR A 294 8.78 2.67 21.85
C TYR A 294 8.17 3.59 22.92
N GLU A 295 7.45 4.64 22.53
CA GLU A 295 6.75 5.52 23.48
C GLU A 295 5.70 4.78 24.32
N VAL A 296 4.94 3.85 23.71
CA VAL A 296 4.00 2.98 24.43
C VAL A 296 4.75 2.16 25.49
N TRP A 297 5.85 1.52 25.11
CA TRP A 297 6.64 0.72 26.05
C TRP A 297 7.21 1.56 27.19
N TYR A 298 7.83 2.70 26.85
CA TYR A 298 8.43 3.61 27.82
C TYR A 298 7.39 4.17 28.80
N ASN A 299 6.26 4.67 28.29
CA ASN A 299 5.18 5.20 29.15
C ASN A 299 4.55 4.08 29.99
N GLY A 300 4.37 2.88 29.44
CA GLY A 300 3.87 1.73 30.19
C GLY A 300 4.78 1.34 31.35
N ALA A 301 6.10 1.32 31.14
CA ALA A 301 7.08 1.08 32.20
C ALA A 301 7.05 2.20 33.26
N LEU A 302 6.94 3.46 32.84
CA LEU A 302 6.81 4.59 33.75
C LEU A 302 5.51 4.57 34.55
N VAL A 303 4.40 4.05 34.02
CA VAL A 303 3.15 3.87 34.79
C VAL A 303 3.39 2.93 35.97
N GLN A 304 4.07 1.81 35.75
CA GLN A 304 4.41 0.87 36.83
C GLN A 304 5.34 1.50 37.87
N GLY A 305 6.35 2.26 37.44
CA GLY A 305 7.23 2.98 38.35
C GLY A 305 6.52 4.10 39.12
N ALA A 306 5.70 4.90 38.44
CA ALA A 306 4.98 6.03 39.02
C ALA A 306 3.95 5.60 40.06
N ALA A 307 3.38 4.40 39.92
CA ALA A 307 2.48 3.83 40.93
C ALA A 307 3.16 3.77 42.33
N PHE A 308 4.45 3.48 42.41
CA PHE A 308 5.16 3.42 43.70
C PHE A 308 5.50 4.80 44.29
N PHE A 309 5.72 5.82 43.44
CA PHE A 309 6.29 7.10 43.87
C PHE A 309 5.31 8.27 43.86
N ASP A 310 4.23 8.23 43.08
CA ASP A 310 3.24 9.32 42.97
C ASP A 310 2.05 9.15 43.92
N LEU A 311 2.33 8.83 45.19
CA LEU A 311 1.33 8.57 46.23
C LEU A 311 0.72 9.87 46.81
N LYS A 312 1.32 11.04 46.57
CA LYS A 312 0.80 12.32 47.08
C LYS A 312 -0.26 12.94 46.19
N THR A 313 -0.08 12.90 44.86
CA THR A 313 -0.97 13.63 43.93
C THR A 313 -1.69 12.73 42.94
N GLY A 314 -1.08 11.61 42.51
CA GLY A 314 -1.63 10.72 41.48
C GLY A 314 -1.73 11.33 40.07
N LYS A 315 -1.41 12.63 39.92
CA LYS A 315 -1.54 13.36 38.65
C LYS A 315 -0.57 12.84 37.60
N ARG A 316 0.65 12.49 37.99
CA ARG A 316 1.67 11.97 37.07
C ARG A 316 1.28 10.57 36.61
N LEU A 317 0.77 9.73 37.50
CA LEU A 317 0.26 8.41 37.18
C LEU A 317 -0.87 8.45 36.13
N ILE A 318 -1.84 9.36 36.32
CA ILE A 318 -2.93 9.59 35.35
C ILE A 318 -2.38 10.07 34.01
N ALA A 319 -1.49 11.06 34.01
CA ALA A 319 -0.93 11.63 32.78
C ALA A 319 -0.11 10.59 31.97
N LEU A 320 0.68 9.76 32.64
CA LEU A 320 1.44 8.69 31.98
C LEU A 320 0.52 7.61 31.40
N SER A 321 -0.55 7.26 32.12
CA SER A 321 -1.55 6.30 31.63
C SER A 321 -2.29 6.83 30.41
N GLN A 322 -2.67 8.12 30.41
CA GLN A 322 -3.26 8.77 29.24
C GLN A 322 -2.32 8.75 28.03
N LYS A 323 -1.04 9.10 28.22
CA LYS A 323 -0.04 9.04 27.15
C LYS A 323 0.07 7.63 26.55
N PHE A 324 0.08 6.59 27.38
CA PHE A 324 0.09 5.20 26.93
C PHE A 324 -1.08 4.89 25.98
N PHE A 325 -2.33 5.20 26.37
CA PHE A 325 -3.50 4.92 25.53
C PHE A 325 -3.58 5.81 24.28
N VAL A 326 -3.20 7.09 24.38
CA VAL A 326 -3.17 8.00 23.23
C VAL A 326 -2.18 7.51 22.17
N SER A 327 -1.00 7.03 22.58
CA SER A 327 -0.01 6.44 21.67
C SER A 327 -0.54 5.21 20.94
N LEU A 328 -1.31 4.34 21.62
CA LEU A 328 -1.98 3.19 20.97
C LEU A 328 -3.00 3.63 19.92
N GLY A 329 -3.80 4.67 20.22
CA GLY A 329 -4.73 5.26 19.27
C GLY A 329 -4.02 5.87 18.05
N ALA A 330 -2.90 6.56 18.28
CA ALA A 330 -2.11 7.17 17.20
C ALA A 330 -1.56 6.12 16.22
N ILE A 331 -1.18 4.93 16.71
CA ILE A 331 -0.79 3.82 15.83
C ILE A 331 -1.94 3.42 14.92
N LEU A 332 -3.16 3.26 15.45
CA LEU A 332 -4.32 2.91 14.63
C LEU A 332 -4.61 3.98 13.56
N VAL A 333 -4.51 5.26 13.92
CA VAL A 333 -4.66 6.38 12.97
C VAL A 333 -3.63 6.29 11.85
N ILE A 334 -2.37 5.95 12.14
CA ILE A 334 -1.34 5.76 11.10
C ILE A 334 -1.74 4.66 10.11
N PHE A 335 -2.24 3.52 10.59
CA PHE A 335 -2.69 2.43 9.71
C PHE A 335 -3.92 2.84 8.87
N VAL A 336 -4.87 3.59 9.45
CA VAL A 336 -5.99 4.16 8.67
C VAL A 336 -5.47 5.11 7.60
N MET A 337 -4.52 5.99 7.93
CA MET A 337 -3.93 6.93 6.98
C MET A 337 -3.16 6.23 5.86
N GLN A 338 -2.45 5.13 6.16
CA GLN A 338 -1.80 4.30 5.14
C GLN A 338 -2.82 3.72 4.16
N THR A 339 -3.94 3.19 4.68
CA THR A 339 -5.03 2.66 3.83
C THR A 339 -5.67 3.78 3.00
N LEU A 340 -5.93 4.95 3.59
CA LEU A 340 -6.48 6.10 2.85
C LEU A 340 -5.50 6.60 1.78
N PHE A 341 -4.20 6.57 2.01
CA PHE A 341 -3.19 6.91 1.01
C PHE A 341 -3.21 5.92 -0.16
N ASN A 342 -3.33 4.63 0.11
CA ASN A 342 -3.44 3.59 -0.93
C ASN A 342 -4.71 3.78 -1.80
N ILE A 343 -5.84 4.11 -1.16
CA ILE A 343 -7.11 4.41 -1.85
C ILE A 343 -7.02 5.74 -2.60
N GLY A 344 -6.47 6.78 -1.97
CA GLY A 344 -6.33 8.12 -2.54
C GLY A 344 -5.46 8.13 -3.78
N TYR A 345 -4.38 7.34 -3.79
CA TYR A 345 -3.61 7.11 -5.02
C TYR A 345 -4.48 6.55 -6.15
N ALA A 346 -5.32 5.56 -5.84
CA ALA A 346 -6.23 4.99 -6.83
C ALA A 346 -7.24 6.01 -7.38
N TYR A 347 -7.48 7.15 -6.71
CA TYR A 347 -8.41 8.19 -7.13
C TYR A 347 -7.73 9.42 -7.77
N ILE A 348 -6.51 9.79 -7.35
CA ILE A 348 -5.77 10.91 -7.97
C ILE A 348 -5.32 10.53 -9.39
N ASP A 349 -4.98 9.27 -9.63
CA ASP A 349 -4.68 8.77 -10.97
C ASP A 349 -5.89 8.87 -11.93
N THR A 350 -7.12 9.05 -11.42
CA THR A 350 -8.36 9.24 -12.20
C THR A 350 -8.82 10.70 -12.28
N SER A 351 -7.96 11.68 -11.96
CA SER A 351 -8.38 13.11 -11.94
C SER A 351 -7.34 14.10 -12.43
N VAL A 352 -6.16 13.63 -12.87
CA VAL A 352 -5.04 14.47 -13.32
C VAL A 352 -4.83 14.41 -14.85
N GLU A 353 -5.81 13.94 -15.61
CA GLU A 353 -5.91 14.09 -17.07
C GLU A 353 -7.26 14.70 -17.47
#